data_AF-M0MZJ3-F1
#
_entry.id   AF-M0MZJ3-F1
#
_cell.length_a   1.000
_cell.length_b   1.000
_cell.length_c   1.000
_cell.angle_alpha   90.00
_cell.angle_beta   90.00
_cell.angle_gamma   90.00
#
_symmetry.space_group_name_H-M   'P 1'
#
loop_
_entity.id
_entity.type
_entity.pdbx_description
1 polymer ?
#
loop_
_entity_poly.entity_id
_entity_poly.type
_entity_poly.pdbx_seq_one_letter_code
_entity_poly.pdbx_strand_id
1 'polypeptide(L)'
;MASLRDLGLSEYEARVYRALLDTGPTTAKELSRASEVPMGRIYDVLASIETHGLVRAQTASRPKKYVAVEPDTALSRLLEDRQRELDAKADQYEEIVDDLIGELDATDQSSETFWTAAVGPADTADLLVERLATADESVVMVASALSRQFDVDSVGDRITAELDAAVERGVEVSLLMRPDLVSALPETVGERYLDRLAPNERFATRTSDAVERTFTVIDGVETCIEVPHPLDSSESFAMIDFQDPAFATEILEEFTPRWEQAEPLALGDR
;
A
#
# COMPACT_ATOMS: atom_id res chain seq x y z
N MET A 1 7.97 31.89 -6.87
CA MET A 1 8.31 32.57 -5.60
C MET A 1 7.24 32.20 -4.60
N ALA A 2 7.61 31.94 -3.35
CA ALA A 2 6.65 31.61 -2.30
C ALA A 2 5.66 32.76 -2.06
N SER A 3 4.41 32.41 -1.79
CA SER A 3 3.29 33.32 -1.58
C SER A 3 2.53 32.98 -0.30
N LEU A 4 1.92 33.97 0.35
CA LEU A 4 1.00 33.74 1.47
C LEU A 4 -0.20 32.86 1.09
N ARG A 5 -0.51 32.79 -0.21
CA ARG A 5 -1.54 31.89 -0.76
C ARG A 5 -1.15 30.42 -0.66
N ASP A 6 0.15 30.12 -0.69
CA ASP A 6 0.66 28.75 -0.53
C ASP A 6 0.47 28.26 0.92
N LEU A 7 0.29 29.19 1.86
CA LEU A 7 -0.02 28.95 3.27
C LEU A 7 -1.51 29.15 3.61
N GLY A 8 -2.39 29.06 2.60
CA GLY A 8 -3.84 28.99 2.81
C GLY A 8 -4.59 30.32 2.79
N LEU A 9 -3.93 31.47 2.61
CA LEU A 9 -4.65 32.74 2.48
C LEU A 9 -5.29 32.93 1.10
N SER A 10 -6.46 33.56 1.09
CA SER A 10 -7.05 34.09 -0.14
C SER A 10 -6.26 35.28 -0.68
N GLU A 11 -6.50 35.63 -1.94
CA GLU A 11 -5.83 36.78 -2.56
C GLU A 11 -6.13 38.09 -1.84
N TYR A 12 -7.36 38.27 -1.36
CA TYR A 12 -7.77 39.47 -0.64
C TYR A 12 -7.12 39.53 0.75
N GLU A 13 -7.05 38.41 1.46
CA GLU A 13 -6.39 38.30 2.76
C GLU A 13 -4.89 38.63 2.66
N ALA A 14 -4.22 38.05 1.66
CA ALA A 14 -2.81 38.33 1.41
C ALA A 14 -2.55 39.82 1.10
N ARG A 15 -3.45 40.46 0.32
CA ARG A 15 -3.35 41.90 0.01
C ARG A 15 -3.59 42.77 1.24
N VAL A 16 -4.60 42.45 2.05
CA VAL A 16 -4.92 43.22 3.28
C VAL A 16 -3.81 43.09 4.31
N TYR A 17 -3.27 41.90 4.52
CA TYR A 17 -2.17 41.69 5.46
C TYR A 17 -0.91 42.45 5.03
N ARG A 18 -0.54 42.41 3.74
CA ARG A 18 0.59 43.22 3.21
C ARG A 18 0.35 44.71 3.38
N ALA A 19 -0.84 45.21 3.02
CA ALA A 19 -1.18 46.61 3.18
C ALA A 19 -1.11 47.06 4.65
N LEU A 20 -1.47 46.20 5.61
CA LEU A 20 -1.34 46.47 7.04
C LEU A 20 0.12 46.54 7.51
N LEU A 21 1.01 45.71 6.96
CA LEU A 21 2.44 45.78 7.25
C LEU A 21 3.05 47.09 6.74
N ASP A 22 2.64 47.54 5.56
CA ASP A 22 3.18 48.76 4.93
C ASP A 22 2.65 50.05 5.58
N THR A 23 1.36 50.07 5.93
CA THR A 23 0.68 51.28 6.43
C THR A 23 0.69 51.42 7.95
N GLY A 24 0.94 50.33 8.69
CA GLY A 24 0.85 50.29 10.14
C GLY A 24 -0.59 50.38 10.66
N PRO A 25 -0.82 50.80 11.93
CA PRO A 25 -2.16 50.80 12.53
C PRO A 25 -3.16 51.73 11.83
N THR A 26 -4.16 51.16 11.17
CA THR A 26 -5.05 51.91 10.26
C THR A 26 -6.51 51.43 10.32
N THR A 27 -7.45 52.16 9.72
CA THR A 27 -8.88 51.81 9.73
C THR A 27 -9.26 50.91 8.55
N ALA A 28 -10.38 50.19 8.65
CA ALA A 28 -10.89 49.36 7.54
C ALA A 28 -11.12 50.17 6.25
N LYS A 29 -11.53 51.45 6.36
CA LYS A 29 -11.74 52.34 5.21
C LYS A 29 -10.43 52.68 4.50
N GLU A 30 -9.38 52.92 5.27
CA GLU A 30 -8.05 53.20 4.74
C GLU A 30 -7.42 51.93 4.15
N LEU A 31 -7.62 50.78 4.80
CA LEU A 31 -7.17 49.48 4.27
C LEU A 31 -7.83 49.13 2.95
N SER A 32 -9.15 49.31 2.83
CA SER A 32 -9.85 49.04 1.56
C SER A 32 -9.22 49.80 0.39
N ARG A 33 -8.74 51.03 0.62
CA ARG A 33 -8.05 51.83 -0.39
C ARG A 33 -6.62 51.33 -0.63
N ALA A 34 -5.88 51.02 0.42
CA ALA A 34 -4.47 50.62 0.34
C ALA A 34 -4.28 49.19 -0.22
N SER A 35 -5.22 48.28 0.05
CA SER A 35 -5.18 46.87 -0.39
C SER A 35 -5.96 46.60 -1.67
N GLU A 36 -6.64 47.61 -2.21
CA GLU A 36 -7.56 47.51 -3.36
C GLU A 36 -8.66 46.44 -3.16
N VAL A 37 -9.02 46.17 -1.91
CA VAL A 37 -10.12 45.25 -1.57
C VAL A 37 -11.40 46.08 -1.40
N PRO A 38 -12.50 45.75 -2.10
CA PRO A 38 -13.73 46.52 -2.02
C PRO A 38 -14.26 46.67 -0.59
N MET A 39 -14.84 47.83 -0.28
CA MET A 39 -15.36 48.12 1.06
C MET A 39 -16.41 47.11 1.53
N GLY A 40 -17.17 46.52 0.59
CA GLY A 40 -18.16 45.47 0.91
C GLY A 40 -17.54 44.14 1.38
N ARG A 41 -16.23 43.93 1.20
CA ARG A 41 -15.50 42.70 1.54
C ARG A 41 -14.44 42.89 2.63
N ILE A 42 -14.05 44.13 2.91
CA ILE A 42 -12.91 44.41 3.80
C ILE A 42 -13.14 43.90 5.23
N TYR A 43 -14.37 43.97 5.73
CA TYR A 43 -14.69 43.50 7.08
C TYR A 43 -14.67 41.97 7.16
N ASP A 44 -15.19 41.26 6.14
CA ASP A 44 -15.12 39.80 6.05
C ASP A 44 -13.67 39.33 6.04
N VAL A 45 -12.84 39.98 5.22
CA VAL A 45 -11.41 39.67 5.11
C VAL A 45 -10.68 39.95 6.42
N LEU A 46 -10.95 41.09 7.07
CA LEU A 46 -10.37 41.42 8.37
C LEU A 46 -10.77 40.42 9.45
N ALA A 47 -12.03 39.96 9.46
CA ALA A 47 -12.50 38.95 10.40
C ALA A 47 -11.83 37.58 10.16
N SER A 48 -11.63 37.19 8.90
CA SER A 48 -10.92 35.97 8.53
C SER A 48 -9.46 36.02 9.01
N ILE A 49 -8.70 37.05 8.64
CA ILE A 49 -7.29 37.15 9.06
C ILE A 49 -7.11 37.45 10.55
N GLU A 50 -8.12 38.01 11.23
CA GLU A 50 -8.16 38.10 12.69
C GLU A 50 -8.36 36.71 13.33
N THR A 51 -9.20 35.85 12.75
CA THR A 51 -9.38 34.45 13.18
C THR A 51 -8.09 33.64 13.04
N HIS A 52 -7.36 33.81 11.93
CA HIS A 52 -6.03 33.20 11.74
C HIS A 52 -4.94 33.86 12.61
N GLY A 53 -5.27 34.92 13.37
CA GLY A 53 -4.33 35.58 14.26
C GLY A 53 -3.26 36.42 13.55
N LEU A 54 -3.51 36.86 12.31
CA LEU A 54 -2.61 37.71 11.52
C LEU A 54 -2.81 39.20 11.83
N VAL A 55 -3.95 39.57 12.41
CA VAL A 55 -4.29 40.96 12.70
C VAL A 55 -4.88 41.06 14.11
N ARG A 56 -4.62 42.19 14.77
CA ARG A 56 -5.28 42.57 16.02
C ARG A 56 -6.10 43.83 15.81
N ALA A 57 -7.31 43.85 16.34
CA ALA A 57 -8.14 45.03 16.31
C ALA A 57 -8.08 45.83 17.62
N GLN A 58 -7.83 47.13 17.51
CA GLN A 58 -7.84 48.08 18.63
C GLN A 58 -9.25 48.65 18.82
N THR A 59 -10.04 47.96 19.63
CA THR A 59 -11.46 48.30 19.89
C THR A 59 -11.65 49.60 20.69
N ALA A 60 -10.61 50.04 21.42
CA ALA A 60 -10.64 51.31 22.16
C ALA A 60 -10.56 52.55 21.26
N SER A 61 -10.14 52.40 20.00
CA SER A 61 -10.08 53.49 19.02
C SER A 61 -11.44 53.72 18.35
N ARG A 62 -11.82 54.98 18.14
CA ARG A 62 -12.98 55.37 17.32
C ARG A 62 -12.50 56.29 16.19
N PRO A 63 -12.52 55.84 14.93
CA PRO A 63 -12.91 54.51 14.42
C PRO A 63 -11.97 53.36 14.82
N LYS A 64 -12.46 52.11 14.78
CA LYS A 64 -11.71 50.87 15.07
C LYS A 64 -10.48 50.78 14.15
N LYS A 65 -9.31 50.56 14.75
CA LYS A 65 -8.05 50.38 14.02
C LYS A 65 -7.60 48.93 14.04
N TYR A 66 -6.85 48.53 13.03
CA TYR A 66 -6.29 47.20 12.87
C TYR A 66 -4.78 47.31 12.74
N VAL A 67 -4.06 46.36 13.30
CA VAL A 67 -2.60 46.27 13.23
C VAL A 67 -2.19 44.84 12.87
N ALA A 68 -1.23 44.70 11.94
CA ALA A 68 -0.66 43.41 11.60
C ALA A 68 0.09 42.80 12.79
N VAL A 69 0.01 41.48 12.91
CA VAL A 69 0.95 40.67 13.68
C VAL A 69 2.25 40.56 12.88
N GLU A 70 3.38 40.49 13.58
CA GLU A 70 4.70 40.41 12.96
C GLU A 70 4.81 39.22 12.00
N PRO A 71 5.48 39.37 10.84
CA PRO A 71 5.52 38.35 9.79
C PRO A 71 5.97 36.97 10.27
N ASP A 72 6.99 36.90 11.13
CA ASP A 72 7.49 35.64 11.66
C ASP A 72 6.39 34.87 12.41
N THR A 73 5.76 35.50 13.39
CA THR A 73 4.64 34.91 14.13
C THR A 73 3.44 34.59 13.24
N ALA A 74 3.11 35.46 12.29
CA ALA A 74 1.98 35.25 11.39
C ALA A 74 2.22 34.04 10.46
N LEU A 75 3.43 33.90 9.91
CA LEU A 75 3.80 32.78 9.04
C LEU A 75 3.87 31.46 9.81
N SER A 76 4.40 31.45 11.04
CA SER A 76 4.38 30.27 11.90
C SER A 76 2.95 29.80 12.18
N ARG A 77 2.04 30.72 12.49
CA ARG A 77 0.62 30.38 12.71
C ARG A 77 -0.06 29.80 11.48
N LEU A 78 0.19 30.39 10.32
CA LEU A 78 -0.36 29.87 9.06
C LEU A 78 0.19 28.47 8.75
N LEU A 79 1.47 28.23 9.02
CA LEU A 79 2.07 26.91 8.85
C LEU A 79 1.44 25.89 9.81
N GLU A 80 1.28 26.22 11.09
CA GLU A 80 0.63 25.37 12.09
C GLU A 80 -0.84 25.09 11.74
N ASP A 81 -1.58 26.11 11.28
CA ASP A 81 -2.95 25.94 10.78
C ASP A 81 -2.98 24.96 9.60
N ARG A 82 -2.03 25.09 8.66
CA ARG A 82 -1.96 24.24 7.48
C ARG A 82 -1.59 22.80 7.81
N GLN A 83 -0.67 22.60 8.75
CA GLN A 83 -0.31 21.27 9.25
C GLN A 83 -1.52 20.59 9.88
N ARG A 84 -2.22 21.28 10.80
CA ARG A 84 -3.45 20.77 11.42
C ARG A 84 -4.53 20.39 10.41
N GLU A 85 -4.72 21.19 9.37
CA GLU A 85 -5.69 20.88 8.30
C GLU A 85 -5.29 19.63 7.51
N LEU A 86 -4.00 19.45 7.24
CA LEU A 86 -3.48 18.28 6.52
C LEU A 86 -3.58 17.02 7.37
N ASP A 87 -3.23 17.10 8.66
CA ASP A 87 -3.34 15.98 9.60
C ASP A 87 -4.80 15.52 9.72
N ALA A 88 -5.74 16.46 9.93
CA ALA A 88 -7.17 16.13 10.01
C ALA A 88 -7.73 15.53 8.70
N LYS A 89 -7.16 15.91 7.54
CA LYS A 89 -7.53 15.30 6.24
C LYS A 89 -6.95 13.90 6.11
N ALA A 90 -5.74 13.65 6.61
CA ALA A 90 -5.15 12.32 6.63
C ALA A 90 -6.01 11.39 7.49
N ASP A 91 -6.34 11.80 8.72
CA ASP A 91 -7.21 11.05 9.63
C ASP A 91 -8.58 10.73 8.97
N GLN A 92 -9.17 11.72 8.28
CA GLN A 92 -10.43 11.51 7.54
C GLN A 92 -10.29 10.47 6.42
N TYR A 93 -9.17 10.46 5.70
CA TYR A 93 -8.96 9.48 4.63
C TYR A 93 -8.72 8.07 5.19
N GLU A 94 -8.06 7.94 6.33
CA GLU A 94 -7.90 6.67 7.03
C GLU A 94 -9.27 6.10 7.44
N GLU A 95 -10.15 6.92 8.04
CA GLU A 95 -11.52 6.50 8.40
C GLU A 95 -12.33 6.06 7.17
N ILE A 96 -12.22 6.78 6.05
CA ILE A 96 -12.88 6.41 4.78
C ILE A 96 -12.38 5.05 4.27
N VAL A 97 -11.08 4.77 4.40
CA VAL A 97 -10.51 3.48 3.97
C VAL A 97 -11.06 2.35 4.84
N ASP A 98 -11.08 2.53 6.16
CA ASP A 98 -11.61 1.53 7.09
C ASP A 98 -13.10 1.24 6.85
N ASP A 99 -13.90 2.28 6.64
CA ASP A 99 -15.33 2.16 6.30
C ASP A 99 -15.52 1.41 4.97
N LEU A 100 -14.73 1.75 3.95
CA LEU A 100 -14.79 1.09 2.65
C LEU A 100 -14.39 -0.38 2.71
N ILE A 101 -13.36 -0.74 3.48
CA ILE A 101 -12.99 -2.14 3.72
C ILE A 101 -14.19 -2.88 4.32
N GLY A 102 -14.81 -2.33 5.36
CA GLY A 102 -15.98 -2.94 5.99
C GLY A 102 -17.21 -3.08 5.07
N GLU A 103 -17.50 -2.08 4.22
CA GLU A 103 -18.61 -2.14 3.27
C GLU A 103 -18.37 -3.14 2.12
N LEU A 104 -17.13 -3.18 1.61
CA LEU A 104 -16.75 -4.11 0.55
C LEU A 104 -16.73 -5.56 1.06
N ASP A 105 -16.15 -5.80 2.24
CA ASP A 105 -16.17 -7.11 2.91
C ASP A 105 -17.59 -7.58 3.27
N ALA A 106 -18.48 -6.67 3.66
CA ALA A 106 -19.87 -7.00 3.98
C ALA A 106 -20.70 -7.37 2.74
N THR A 107 -20.28 -6.95 1.54
CA THR A 107 -20.94 -7.30 0.28
C THR A 107 -20.58 -8.72 -0.19
N ASP A 108 -19.49 -9.29 0.32
CA ASP A 108 -19.03 -10.66 0.02
C ASP A 108 -19.69 -11.78 0.85
N GLN A 109 -20.61 -11.45 1.78
CA GLN A 109 -21.32 -12.46 2.61
C GLN A 109 -22.53 -13.12 1.93
N SER A 110 -22.70 -13.01 0.60
CA SER A 110 -23.58 -13.92 -0.13
C SER A 110 -22.78 -15.13 -0.61
N SER A 111 -22.90 -16.23 0.12
CA SER A 111 -22.55 -17.65 -0.14
C SER A 111 -22.29 -18.13 -1.59
N GLU A 112 -21.45 -17.46 -2.36
CA GLU A 112 -20.83 -17.96 -3.57
C GLU A 112 -19.33 -17.93 -3.29
N THR A 113 -18.69 -19.10 -3.28
CA THR A 113 -17.24 -19.22 -3.22
C THR A 113 -16.64 -18.29 -4.27
N PHE A 114 -16.08 -17.16 -3.84
CA PHE A 114 -15.48 -16.20 -4.74
C PHE A 114 -14.22 -16.84 -5.30
N TRP A 115 -14.20 -16.99 -6.63
CA TRP A 115 -13.04 -17.51 -7.34
C TRP A 115 -12.62 -16.50 -8.39
N THR A 116 -11.33 -16.18 -8.41
CA THR A 116 -10.68 -15.41 -9.46
C THR A 116 -9.96 -16.37 -10.37
N ALA A 117 -10.04 -16.17 -11.68
CA ALA A 117 -9.22 -16.93 -12.62
C ALA A 117 -8.43 -15.99 -13.51
N ALA A 118 -7.13 -16.28 -13.61
CA ALA A 118 -6.24 -15.66 -14.58
C ALA A 118 -5.93 -16.69 -15.68
N VAL A 119 -5.93 -16.27 -16.94
CA VAL A 119 -5.68 -17.14 -18.10
C VAL A 119 -4.42 -16.66 -18.81
N GLY A 120 -3.49 -17.58 -19.02
CA GLY A 120 -2.20 -17.29 -19.65
C GLY A 120 -1.09 -16.96 -18.64
N PRO A 121 0.18 -17.13 -19.05
CA PRO A 121 1.32 -17.19 -18.14
C PRO A 121 1.61 -15.86 -17.43
N ALA A 122 1.39 -14.72 -18.09
CA ALA A 122 1.61 -13.40 -17.49
C ALA A 122 0.58 -13.09 -16.40
N ASP A 123 -0.71 -13.21 -16.74
CA ASP A 123 -1.81 -12.92 -15.82
C ASP A 123 -1.81 -13.90 -14.63
N THR A 124 -1.45 -15.17 -14.87
CA THR A 124 -1.28 -16.18 -13.80
C THR A 124 -0.15 -15.80 -12.85
N ALA A 125 1.00 -15.36 -13.37
CA ALA A 125 2.11 -14.91 -12.53
C ALA A 125 1.76 -13.64 -11.75
N ASP A 126 1.05 -12.69 -12.38
CA ASP A 126 0.59 -11.46 -11.75
C ASP A 126 -0.37 -11.74 -10.60
N LEU A 127 -1.36 -12.61 -10.84
CA LEU A 127 -2.29 -13.03 -9.80
C LEU A 127 -1.55 -13.71 -8.64
N LEU A 128 -0.64 -14.65 -8.89
CA LEU A 128 0.09 -15.32 -7.81
C LEU A 128 0.94 -14.34 -6.99
N VAL A 129 1.63 -13.40 -7.64
CA VAL A 129 2.41 -12.34 -6.98
C VAL A 129 1.51 -11.46 -6.11
N GLU A 130 0.35 -11.07 -6.63
CA GLU A 130 -0.63 -10.27 -5.88
C GLU A 130 -1.09 -11.00 -4.62
N ARG A 131 -1.42 -12.29 -4.74
CA ARG A 131 -1.86 -13.11 -3.60
C ARG A 131 -0.75 -13.34 -2.58
N LEU A 132 0.48 -13.58 -3.01
CA LEU A 132 1.62 -13.71 -2.09
C LEU A 132 1.93 -12.39 -1.34
N ALA A 133 1.66 -11.25 -1.97
CA ALA A 133 1.86 -9.94 -1.33
C ALA A 133 0.87 -9.69 -0.19
N THR A 134 -0.30 -10.34 -0.20
CA THR A 134 -1.33 -10.21 0.86
C THR A 134 -1.19 -11.23 1.99
N ALA A 135 -0.23 -12.16 1.92
CA ALA A 135 -0.02 -13.15 2.97
C ALA A 135 0.45 -12.51 4.30
N ASP A 136 -0.21 -12.89 5.39
CA ASP A 136 -0.01 -12.33 6.73
C ASP A 136 0.53 -13.34 7.76
N GLU A 137 0.17 -14.63 7.64
CA GLU A 137 0.50 -15.67 8.62
C GLU A 137 1.40 -16.76 8.02
N SER A 138 0.97 -17.37 6.90
CA SER A 138 1.68 -18.50 6.30
C SER A 138 1.47 -18.65 4.79
N VAL A 139 2.48 -19.18 4.12
CA VAL A 139 2.44 -19.59 2.72
C VAL A 139 2.93 -21.03 2.60
N VAL A 140 2.07 -21.92 2.11
CA VAL A 140 2.44 -23.27 1.69
C VAL A 140 2.44 -23.32 0.18
N MET A 141 3.62 -23.45 -0.42
CA MET A 141 3.77 -23.50 -1.87
C MET A 141 4.29 -24.86 -2.29
N VAL A 142 3.62 -25.45 -3.28
CA VAL A 142 4.00 -26.71 -3.91
C VAL A 142 4.26 -26.44 -5.38
N ALA A 143 5.48 -26.75 -5.85
CA ALA A 143 5.90 -26.51 -7.23
C ALA A 143 6.28 -27.82 -7.93
N SER A 144 5.43 -28.30 -8.84
CA SER A 144 5.60 -29.63 -9.47
C SER A 144 6.22 -29.60 -10.87
N ALA A 145 6.17 -28.48 -11.58
CA ALA A 145 6.81 -28.32 -12.88
C ALA A 145 7.13 -26.85 -13.17
N LEU A 146 8.21 -26.60 -13.91
CA LEU A 146 8.33 -25.35 -14.66
C LEU A 146 7.32 -25.43 -15.79
N SER A 147 6.25 -24.63 -15.73
CA SER A 147 5.49 -24.40 -16.94
C SER A 147 6.44 -23.74 -17.95
N ARG A 148 6.63 -24.34 -19.13
CA ARG A 148 7.58 -23.87 -20.16
C ARG A 148 7.25 -22.46 -20.68
N GLN A 149 6.09 -21.93 -20.33
CA GLN A 149 5.60 -20.62 -20.72
C GLN A 149 6.02 -19.50 -19.77
N PHE A 150 6.40 -19.82 -18.53
CA PHE A 150 7.07 -18.83 -17.70
C PHE A 150 8.43 -18.58 -18.34
N ASP A 151 8.72 -17.32 -18.68
CA ASP A 151 10.10 -16.89 -18.77
C ASP A 151 10.67 -17.06 -17.36
N VAL A 152 11.25 -18.25 -17.13
CA VAL A 152 11.61 -18.78 -15.80
C VAL A 152 12.50 -17.78 -15.06
N ASP A 153 13.29 -17.03 -15.82
CA ASP A 153 14.14 -15.95 -15.33
C ASP A 153 13.30 -14.82 -14.70
N SER A 154 12.30 -14.29 -15.43
CA SER A 154 11.53 -13.13 -14.94
C SER A 154 10.45 -13.48 -13.90
N VAL A 155 9.78 -14.63 -14.04
CA VAL A 155 8.68 -15.01 -13.14
C VAL A 155 9.22 -15.65 -11.87
N GLY A 156 10.27 -16.48 -11.98
CA GLY A 156 10.95 -17.06 -10.83
C GLY A 156 11.52 -15.98 -9.91
N ASP A 157 12.15 -14.95 -10.49
CA ASP A 157 12.69 -13.82 -9.74
C ASP A 157 11.60 -13.04 -8.98
N ARG A 158 10.44 -12.81 -9.62
CA ARG A 158 9.30 -12.12 -9.00
C ARG A 158 8.71 -12.90 -7.84
N ILE A 159 8.43 -14.20 -8.04
CA ILE A 159 7.88 -15.06 -6.98
C ILE A 159 8.87 -15.14 -5.82
N THR A 160 10.16 -15.38 -6.09
CA THR A 160 11.18 -15.47 -5.04
C THR A 160 11.33 -14.13 -4.30
N ALA A 161 11.16 -13.00 -4.99
CA ALA A 161 11.16 -11.69 -4.35
C ALA A 161 9.96 -11.48 -3.42
N GLU A 162 8.77 -11.92 -3.82
CA GLU A 162 7.60 -11.84 -2.94
C GLU A 162 7.70 -12.78 -1.73
N LEU A 163 8.25 -13.98 -1.91
CA LEU A 163 8.50 -14.89 -0.78
C LEU A 163 9.50 -14.31 0.22
N ASP A 164 10.55 -13.64 -0.27
CA ASP A 164 11.52 -12.89 0.54
C ASP A 164 10.84 -11.75 1.29
N ALA A 165 9.99 -10.95 0.62
CA ALA A 165 9.20 -9.91 1.27
C ALA A 165 8.22 -10.46 2.31
N ALA A 166 7.55 -11.59 2.05
CA ALA A 166 6.65 -12.24 3.00
C ALA A 166 7.40 -12.68 4.27
N VAL A 167 8.56 -13.31 4.11
CA VAL A 167 9.41 -13.70 5.23
C VAL A 167 9.88 -12.48 6.03
N GLU A 168 10.21 -11.36 5.38
CA GLU A 168 10.53 -10.10 6.07
C GLU A 168 9.35 -9.52 6.86
N ARG A 169 8.12 -9.72 6.39
CA ARG A 169 6.89 -9.37 7.12
C ARG A 169 6.61 -10.32 8.30
N GLY A 170 7.31 -11.45 8.39
CA GLY A 170 7.18 -12.43 9.47
C GLY A 170 6.33 -13.66 9.12
N VAL A 171 5.92 -13.80 7.85
CA VAL A 171 5.13 -14.92 7.33
C VAL A 171 5.95 -16.21 7.36
N GLU A 172 5.35 -17.33 7.76
CA GLU A 172 5.97 -18.65 7.68
C GLU A 172 5.81 -19.26 6.29
N VAL A 173 6.90 -19.63 5.63
CA VAL A 173 6.88 -20.14 4.26
C VAL A 173 7.41 -21.57 4.20
N SER A 174 6.59 -22.48 3.68
CA SER A 174 6.94 -23.88 3.40
C SER A 174 6.87 -24.16 1.90
N LEU A 175 8.04 -24.35 1.28
CA LEU A 175 8.17 -24.60 -0.15
C LEU A 175 8.52 -26.07 -0.43
N LEU A 176 7.60 -26.81 -1.05
CA LEU A 176 7.83 -28.18 -1.50
C LEU A 176 7.99 -28.20 -3.02
N MET A 177 9.05 -28.81 -3.52
CA MET A 177 9.30 -28.88 -4.96
C MET A 177 9.82 -30.23 -5.41
N ARG A 178 9.77 -30.52 -6.71
CA ARG A 178 10.43 -31.70 -7.24
C ARG A 178 11.95 -31.48 -7.37
N PRO A 179 12.79 -32.52 -7.19
CA PRO A 179 14.24 -32.37 -7.31
C PRO A 179 14.73 -31.88 -8.68
N ASP A 180 14.03 -32.24 -9.76
CA ASP A 180 14.35 -31.81 -11.12
C ASP A 180 14.09 -30.31 -11.34
N LEU A 181 13.11 -29.74 -10.64
CA LEU A 181 12.83 -28.30 -10.64
C LEU A 181 14.00 -27.49 -10.06
N VAL A 182 14.59 -27.94 -8.95
CA VAL A 182 15.73 -27.27 -8.31
C VAL A 182 16.87 -27.05 -9.30
N SER A 183 17.15 -28.06 -10.13
CA SER A 183 18.25 -28.04 -11.09
C SER A 183 17.99 -27.12 -12.29
N ALA A 184 16.72 -26.76 -12.52
CA ALA A 184 16.27 -25.96 -13.64
C ALA A 184 15.99 -24.49 -13.26
N LEU A 185 16.12 -24.12 -11.99
CA LEU A 185 15.96 -22.75 -11.54
C LEU A 185 17.11 -21.84 -12.04
N PRO A 186 16.81 -20.56 -12.33
CA PRO A 186 17.83 -19.58 -12.70
C PRO A 186 18.86 -19.37 -11.59
N GLU A 187 20.08 -18.98 -11.95
CA GLU A 187 21.14 -18.66 -10.98
C GLU A 187 20.71 -17.53 -10.03
N THR A 188 19.97 -16.53 -10.53
CA THR A 188 19.44 -15.40 -9.74
C THR A 188 18.51 -15.83 -8.61
N VAL A 189 17.66 -16.82 -8.87
CA VAL A 189 16.77 -17.42 -7.86
C VAL A 189 17.60 -18.19 -6.84
N GLY A 190 18.60 -18.95 -7.28
CA GLY A 190 19.51 -19.69 -6.41
C GLY A 190 20.31 -18.78 -5.47
N GLU A 191 20.85 -17.68 -5.99
CA GLU A 191 21.57 -16.66 -5.20
C GLU A 191 20.67 -16.03 -4.14
N ARG A 192 19.47 -15.55 -4.52
CA ARG A 192 18.52 -14.97 -3.56
C ARG A 192 18.10 -15.97 -2.50
N TYR A 193 17.85 -17.22 -2.89
CA TYR A 193 17.51 -18.28 -1.95
C TYR A 193 18.64 -18.49 -0.93
N LEU A 194 19.89 -18.66 -1.38
CA LEU A 194 21.04 -18.89 -0.52
C LEU A 194 21.32 -17.70 0.43
N ASP A 195 21.21 -16.48 -0.08
CA ASP A 195 21.60 -15.28 0.65
C ASP A 195 20.54 -14.81 1.65
N ARG A 196 19.25 -14.97 1.33
CA ARG A 196 18.14 -14.34 2.07
C ARG A 196 17.16 -15.33 2.68
N LEU A 197 16.74 -16.32 1.92
CA LEU A 197 15.66 -17.24 2.30
C LEU A 197 16.17 -18.41 3.14
N ALA A 198 17.14 -19.18 2.63
CA ALA A 198 17.67 -20.38 3.28
C ALA A 198 18.19 -20.16 4.73
N PRO A 199 18.81 -19.01 5.07
CA PRO A 199 19.22 -18.73 6.44
C PRO A 199 18.07 -18.39 7.39
N ASN A 200 16.87 -18.09 6.88
CA ASN A 200 15.75 -17.62 7.68
C ASN A 200 14.96 -18.78 8.29
N GLU A 201 14.78 -18.75 9.61
CA GLU A 201 14.05 -19.80 10.34
C GLU A 201 12.56 -19.94 9.93
N ARG A 202 11.99 -18.89 9.32
CA ARG A 202 10.62 -18.86 8.80
C ARG A 202 10.50 -19.38 7.38
N PHE A 203 11.60 -19.72 6.71
CA PHE A 203 11.58 -20.26 5.36
C PHE A 203 12.14 -21.68 5.34
N ALA A 204 11.31 -22.64 4.97
CA ALA A 204 11.73 -24.03 4.82
C ALA A 204 11.50 -24.49 3.39
N THR A 205 12.48 -25.22 2.84
CA THR A 205 12.36 -25.85 1.51
C THR A 205 12.66 -27.32 1.60
N ARG A 206 11.81 -28.12 0.96
CA ARG A 206 11.97 -29.57 0.86
C ARG A 206 11.75 -30.04 -0.58
N THR A 207 12.30 -31.20 -0.89
CA THR A 207 12.16 -31.85 -2.20
C THR A 207 11.46 -33.19 -2.09
N SER A 208 10.56 -33.48 -3.04
CA SER A 208 9.88 -34.77 -3.16
C SER A 208 9.48 -35.05 -4.60
N ASP A 209 9.67 -36.28 -5.07
CA ASP A 209 9.14 -36.74 -6.36
C ASP A 209 7.63 -37.02 -6.33
N ALA A 210 7.02 -37.08 -5.14
CA ALA A 210 5.61 -37.43 -4.94
C ALA A 210 4.66 -36.22 -5.08
N VAL A 211 4.98 -35.30 -5.99
CA VAL A 211 4.27 -34.04 -6.20
C VAL A 211 3.90 -33.91 -7.68
N GLU A 212 2.62 -33.88 -8.00
CA GLU A 212 2.14 -33.85 -9.39
C GLU A 212 1.64 -32.48 -9.85
N ARG A 213 1.10 -31.67 -8.93
CA ARG A 213 0.45 -30.38 -9.24
C ARG A 213 1.07 -29.22 -8.47
N THR A 214 1.10 -28.07 -9.11
CA THR A 214 1.47 -26.80 -8.49
C THR A 214 0.24 -26.21 -7.81
N PHE A 215 0.38 -25.86 -6.54
CA PHE A 215 -0.64 -25.09 -5.81
C PHE A 215 0.03 -24.24 -4.74
N THR A 216 -0.68 -23.21 -4.27
CA THR A 216 -0.27 -22.38 -3.13
C THR A 216 -1.45 -22.20 -2.21
N VAL A 217 -1.26 -22.42 -0.92
CA VAL A 217 -2.21 -22.10 0.15
C VAL A 217 -1.68 -20.91 0.94
N ILE A 218 -2.53 -19.91 1.15
CA ILE A 218 -2.19 -18.67 1.84
C ILE A 218 -3.08 -18.54 3.07
N ASP A 219 -2.46 -18.33 4.22
CA ASP A 219 -3.08 -18.10 5.54
C ASP A 219 -4.12 -19.17 5.95
N GLY A 220 -4.03 -20.36 5.35
CA GLY A 220 -4.97 -21.46 5.57
C GLY A 220 -6.41 -21.17 5.10
N VAL A 221 -6.62 -20.13 4.30
CA VAL A 221 -7.96 -19.69 3.85
C VAL A 221 -8.10 -19.60 2.34
N GLU A 222 -7.01 -19.33 1.63
CA GLU A 222 -7.00 -19.10 0.19
C GLU A 222 -6.17 -20.17 -0.51
N THR A 223 -6.63 -20.64 -1.68
CA THR A 223 -5.90 -21.62 -2.48
C THR A 223 -5.82 -21.24 -3.96
N CYS A 224 -4.58 -21.08 -4.43
CA CYS A 224 -4.24 -20.91 -5.84
C CYS A 224 -3.89 -22.27 -6.46
N ILE A 225 -4.61 -22.69 -7.50
CA ILE A 225 -4.36 -23.95 -8.23
C ILE A 225 -4.03 -23.66 -9.69
N GLU A 226 -2.93 -24.23 -10.16
CA GLU A 226 -2.54 -24.16 -11.56
C GLU A 226 -3.34 -25.16 -12.42
N VAL A 227 -3.99 -24.65 -13.46
CA VAL A 227 -4.76 -25.43 -14.43
C VAL A 227 -3.86 -25.76 -15.63
N PRO A 228 -3.60 -27.05 -15.91
CA PRO A 228 -2.76 -27.44 -17.04
C PRO A 228 -3.44 -27.16 -18.38
N HIS A 229 -2.65 -26.95 -19.43
CA HIS A 229 -3.16 -26.81 -20.78
C HIS A 229 -3.80 -28.12 -21.28
N PRO A 230 -5.01 -28.07 -21.89
CA PRO A 230 -5.78 -29.27 -22.24
C PRO A 230 -5.11 -30.14 -23.30
N LEU A 231 -4.17 -29.60 -24.07
CA LEU A 231 -3.44 -30.31 -25.13
C LEU A 231 -1.96 -30.54 -24.79
N ASP A 232 -1.43 -29.88 -23.75
CA ASP A 232 -0.03 -30.04 -23.31
C ASP A 232 0.05 -29.91 -21.78
N SER A 233 0.15 -31.03 -21.08
CA SER A 233 0.20 -31.04 -19.62
C SER A 233 1.50 -30.48 -19.04
N SER A 234 2.49 -30.15 -19.87
CA SER A 234 3.72 -29.47 -19.46
C SER A 234 3.61 -27.94 -19.49
N GLU A 235 2.46 -27.42 -19.94
CA GLU A 235 2.15 -26.00 -19.97
C GLU A 235 0.99 -25.67 -19.02
N SER A 236 1.05 -24.46 -18.47
CA SER A 236 -0.04 -23.86 -17.72
C SER A 236 -1.01 -23.18 -18.69
N PHE A 237 -2.30 -23.27 -18.40
CA PHE A 237 -3.34 -22.55 -19.15
C PHE A 237 -3.95 -21.43 -18.32
N ALA A 238 -4.16 -21.67 -17.04
CA ALA A 238 -4.79 -20.72 -16.15
C ALA A 238 -4.37 -20.99 -14.71
N MET A 239 -4.65 -20.04 -13.83
CA MET A 239 -4.66 -20.26 -12.39
C MET A 239 -6.03 -19.87 -11.86
N ILE A 240 -6.56 -20.70 -10.98
CA ILE A 240 -7.78 -20.42 -10.23
C ILE A 240 -7.36 -20.15 -8.81
N ASP A 241 -7.71 -18.97 -8.33
CA ASP A 241 -7.64 -18.57 -6.94
C ASP A 241 -9.05 -18.62 -6.35
N PHE A 242 -9.21 -19.16 -5.15
CA PHE A 242 -10.48 -19.12 -4.46
C PHE A 242 -10.29 -19.15 -2.94
N GLN A 243 -11.19 -18.45 -2.27
CA GLN A 243 -11.19 -18.29 -0.83
C GLN A 243 -12.19 -19.26 -0.21
N ASP A 244 -11.67 -20.40 0.25
CA ASP A 244 -12.43 -21.45 0.93
C ASP A 244 -11.56 -22.08 2.03
N PRO A 245 -11.76 -21.68 3.30
CA PRO A 245 -10.99 -22.23 4.42
C PRO A 245 -11.16 -23.74 4.62
N ALA A 246 -12.32 -24.29 4.27
CA ALA A 246 -12.55 -25.72 4.40
C ALA A 246 -11.73 -26.49 3.35
N PHE A 247 -11.70 -26.00 2.12
CA PHE A 247 -10.87 -26.57 1.07
C PHE A 247 -9.36 -26.39 1.35
N ALA A 248 -8.94 -25.20 1.80
CA ALA A 248 -7.55 -24.96 2.18
C ALA A 248 -7.10 -25.91 3.30
N THR A 249 -7.96 -26.15 4.29
CA THR A 249 -7.70 -27.13 5.35
C THR A 249 -7.53 -28.55 4.79
N GLU A 250 -8.42 -29.00 3.89
CA GLU A 250 -8.33 -30.31 3.24
C GLU A 250 -6.99 -30.48 2.49
N ILE A 251 -6.56 -29.45 1.74
CA ILE A 251 -5.27 -29.45 1.05
C ILE A 251 -4.09 -29.51 2.02
N LEU A 252 -4.14 -28.76 3.13
CA LEU A 252 -3.09 -28.76 4.14
C LEU A 252 -2.98 -30.10 4.89
N GLU A 253 -4.11 -30.77 5.13
CA GLU A 253 -4.15 -32.13 5.69
C GLU A 253 -3.47 -33.15 4.75
N GLU A 254 -3.64 -32.99 3.44
CA GLU A 254 -2.93 -33.80 2.45
C GLU A 254 -1.45 -33.43 2.27
N PHE A 255 -1.12 -32.15 2.42
CA PHE A 255 0.25 -31.64 2.29
C PHE A 255 1.15 -32.11 3.43
N THR A 256 0.69 -31.99 4.68
CA THR A 256 1.47 -32.26 5.90
C THR A 256 2.23 -33.59 5.88
N PRO A 257 1.61 -34.75 5.60
CA PRO A 257 2.35 -36.02 5.59
C PRO A 257 3.40 -36.10 4.46
N ARG A 258 3.16 -35.42 3.33
CA ARG A 258 4.13 -35.36 2.22
C ARG A 258 5.31 -34.46 2.57
N TRP A 259 5.04 -33.35 3.25
CA TRP A 259 6.06 -32.46 3.77
C TRP A 259 6.99 -33.15 4.76
N GLU A 260 6.41 -33.88 5.74
CA GLU A 260 7.17 -34.60 6.75
C GLU A 260 8.09 -35.69 6.15
N GLN A 261 7.65 -36.33 5.07
CA GLN A 261 8.39 -37.36 4.35
C GLN A 261 9.40 -36.80 3.34
N ALA A 262 9.27 -35.53 2.95
CA ALA A 262 10.13 -34.88 1.99
C ALA A 262 11.53 -34.61 2.57
N GLU A 263 12.52 -34.60 1.69
CA GLU A 263 13.92 -34.36 2.06
C GLU A 263 14.17 -32.85 2.15
N PRO A 264 14.75 -32.32 3.24
CA PRO A 264 15.21 -30.93 3.27
C PRO A 264 16.14 -30.62 2.10
N LEU A 265 15.93 -29.48 1.44
CA LEU A 265 16.79 -29.05 0.36
C LEU A 265 18.19 -28.75 0.91
N ALA A 266 19.10 -29.71 0.76
CA ALA A 266 20.51 -29.54 1.11
C ALA A 266 21.26 -28.99 -0.09
N LEU A 267 21.57 -27.69 -0.10
CA LEU A 267 22.52 -27.13 -1.05
C LEU A 267 23.95 -27.43 -0.58
N GLY A 268 24.35 -28.70 -0.74
CA GLY A 268 25.72 -29.17 -0.57
C GLY A 268 26.44 -29.20 -1.91
N ASP A 269 27.47 -28.37 -2.04
CA ASP A 269 28.54 -28.36 -3.05
C ASP A 269 28.11 -28.18 -4.52
N ARG A 270 27.91 -26.92 -4.94
CA ARG A 270 28.33 -26.45 -6.26
C ARG A 270 29.66 -25.71 -6.14
#